data_AF-A0A7V9RWC7-F1
#
_entry.id   AF-A0A7V9RWC7-F1
#
_cell.length_a   1.000
_cell.length_b   1.000
_cell.length_c   1.000
_cell.angle_alpha   90.00
_cell.angle_beta   90.00
_cell.angle_gamma   90.00
#
_symmetry.space_group_name_H-M   'P 1'
#
loop_
_entity.id
_entity.type
_entity.pdbx_description
1 polymer ?
#
loop_
_entity_poly.entity_id
_entity_poly.type
_entity_poly.pdbx_seq_one_letter_code
_entity_poly.pdbx_strand_id
1 'polypeptide(L)'
;MAGVPSDGRSPEAVLRPVLEGWLDYVRENQHAWSMLFRDSSGDDEIRNFRREVSLRAREVLAGFIADQAGSRIPPERVEPTAELLTSGLAGLALWWIDHPETPKSVVVEVAVRMSAPAVGA
;
A
#
# COMPACT_ATOMS: atom_id res chain seq x y z
N MET A 1 7.62 -3.32 28.80
CA MET A 1 6.41 -3.59 27.98
C MET A 1 6.71 -4.81 27.14
N ALA A 2 5.94 -5.89 27.32
CA ALA A 2 6.18 -7.16 26.65
C ALA A 2 5.94 -7.01 25.14
N GLY A 3 6.93 -7.40 24.33
CA GLY A 3 6.78 -7.46 22.88
C GLY A 3 5.66 -8.41 22.51
N VAL A 4 4.78 -7.97 21.61
CA VAL A 4 3.78 -8.84 20.99
C VAL A 4 4.56 -9.96 20.28
N PRO A 5 4.26 -11.25 20.54
CA PRO A 5 4.91 -12.34 19.84
C PRO A 5 4.68 -12.17 18.33
N SER A 6 5.74 -12.18 17.53
CA SER A 6 5.62 -12.40 16.09
C SER A 6 5.06 -13.81 15.91
N ASP A 7 3.81 -13.90 15.47
CA ASP A 7 3.00 -15.12 15.46
C ASP A 7 3.45 -16.18 14.42
N GLY A 8 4.69 -16.10 13.92
CA GLY A 8 5.27 -17.05 12.98
C GLY A 8 4.54 -17.11 11.62
N ARG A 9 3.59 -16.20 11.37
CA ARG A 9 2.90 -16.11 10.08
C ARG A 9 3.85 -15.60 9.02
N SER A 10 3.74 -16.17 7.82
CA SER A 10 4.52 -15.67 6.69
C SER A 10 4.07 -14.24 6.33
N PRO A 11 4.95 -13.38 5.79
CA PRO A 11 4.57 -12.05 5.32
C PRO A 11 3.37 -12.06 4.38
N GLU A 12 3.24 -13.07 3.51
CA GLU A 12 2.09 -13.23 2.62
C GLU A 12 0.78 -13.46 3.38
N ALA A 13 0.81 -14.22 4.49
CA ALA A 13 -0.35 -14.47 5.34
C ALA A 13 -0.79 -13.22 6.11
N VAL A 14 0.13 -12.29 6.39
CA VAL A 14 -0.19 -10.98 6.99
C VAL A 14 -0.74 -10.01 5.92
N LEU A 15 -0.08 -9.94 4.76
CA LEU A 15 -0.42 -8.98 3.71
C LEU A 15 -1.75 -9.25 3.01
N ARG A 16 -2.05 -10.53 2.75
CA ARG A 16 -3.21 -10.91 1.93
C ARG A 16 -4.55 -10.33 2.44
N PRO A 17 -4.96 -10.51 3.70
CA PRO A 17 -6.24 -9.97 4.18
C PRO A 17 -6.28 -8.44 4.17
N VAL A 18 -5.13 -7.78 4.41
CA VAL A 18 -5.03 -6.31 4.36
C VAL A 18 -5.27 -5.81 2.93
N LEU A 19 -4.61 -6.43 1.95
CA LEU A 19 -4.74 -6.05 0.55
C LEU A 19 -6.11 -6.40 -0.03
N GLU A 20 -6.73 -7.50 0.41
CA GLU A 20 -8.11 -7.85 0.05
C GLU A 20 -9.10 -6.78 0.50
N GLY A 21 -9.05 -6.38 1.78
CA GLY A 21 -9.93 -5.35 2.33
C GLY A 21 -9.67 -3.97 1.74
N TRP A 22 -8.41 -3.63 1.50
CA TRP A 22 -8.05 -2.37 0.84
C TRP A 22 -8.58 -2.31 -0.61
N LEU A 23 -8.49 -3.39 -1.38
CA LEU A 23 -9.03 -3.43 -2.74
C LEU A 23 -10.57 -3.41 -2.76
N ASP A 24 -11.23 -3.98 -1.75
CA ASP A 24 -12.69 -3.81 -1.59
C ASP A 24 -13.05 -2.35 -1.38
N TYR A 25 -12.34 -1.66 -0.47
CA TYR A 25 -12.52 -0.23 -0.25
C TYR A 25 -12.27 0.60 -1.53
N VAL A 26 -11.20 0.32 -2.28
CA VAL A 26 -10.91 0.99 -3.56
C VAL A 26 -12.07 0.81 -4.55
N ARG A 27 -12.62 -0.41 -4.64
CA ARG A 27 -13.72 -0.71 -5.57
C ARG A 27 -14.98 0.08 -5.20
N GLU A 28 -15.31 0.15 -3.92
CA GLU A 28 -16.44 0.93 -3.41
C GLU A 28 -16.25 2.45 -3.61
N ASN A 29 -14.99 2.92 -3.65
CA ASN A 29 -14.64 4.35 -3.69
C ASN A 29 -13.88 4.77 -4.97
N GLN A 30 -14.09 4.07 -6.09
CA GLN A 30 -13.31 4.22 -7.33
C GLN A 30 -13.22 5.67 -7.87
N HIS A 31 -14.29 6.46 -7.69
CA HIS A 31 -14.32 7.85 -8.14
C HIS A 31 -13.39 8.73 -7.31
N ALA A 32 -13.45 8.59 -5.98
CA ALA A 32 -12.55 9.28 -5.07
C ALA A 32 -11.09 8.85 -5.32
N TRP A 33 -10.85 7.57 -5.59
CA TRP A 33 -9.52 7.06 -5.91
C TRP A 33 -8.95 7.71 -7.19
N SER A 34 -9.76 7.81 -8.25
CA SER A 34 -9.37 8.47 -9.49
C SER A 34 -9.07 9.96 -9.28
N MET A 35 -9.92 10.65 -8.50
CA MET A 35 -9.73 12.06 -8.17
C MET A 35 -8.45 12.31 -7.35
N LEU A 36 -8.06 11.38 -6.47
CA LEU A 36 -6.88 11.51 -5.62
C LEU A 36 -5.57 11.22 -6.37
N PHE A 37 -5.56 10.22 -7.25
CA PHE A 37 -4.31 9.68 -7.79
C PHE A 37 -4.12 9.83 -9.31
N ARG A 38 -5.18 10.12 -10.08
CA ARG A 38 -5.11 10.30 -11.54
C ARG A 38 -5.31 11.75 -11.96
N ASP A 39 -6.29 12.42 -11.37
CA ASP A 39 -6.58 13.80 -11.73
C ASP A 39 -5.42 14.72 -11.29
N SER A 40 -4.97 15.58 -12.19
CA SER A 40 -4.01 16.65 -11.92
C SER A 40 -4.67 18.03 -11.85
N SER A 41 -5.98 18.10 -12.10
CA SER A 41 -6.82 19.28 -11.94
C SER A 41 -7.00 19.64 -10.46
N GLY A 42 -7.35 20.90 -10.19
CA GLY A 42 -7.54 21.42 -8.84
C GLY A 42 -6.66 22.64 -8.58
N ASP A 43 -7.13 23.49 -7.68
CA ASP A 43 -6.36 24.62 -7.16
C ASP A 43 -5.23 24.15 -6.22
N ASP A 44 -4.52 25.11 -5.60
CA ASP A 44 -3.45 24.79 -4.66
C ASP A 44 -3.94 23.96 -3.47
N GLU A 45 -5.19 24.14 -3.03
CA GLU A 45 -5.76 23.38 -1.91
C GLU A 45 -5.88 21.89 -2.24
N ILE A 46 -6.44 21.55 -3.40
CA ILE A 46 -6.55 20.16 -3.86
C ILE A 46 -5.16 19.53 -4.06
N ARG A 47 -4.20 20.29 -4.61
CA ARG A 47 -2.82 19.81 -4.75
C ARG A 47 -2.16 19.54 -3.39
N ASN A 48 -2.40 20.39 -2.40
CA ASN A 48 -1.86 20.20 -1.05
C ASN A 48 -2.47 18.97 -0.39
N PHE A 49 -3.79 18.81 -0.47
CA PHE A 49 -4.50 17.66 0.08
C PHE A 49 -4.01 16.33 -0.50
N ARG A 50 -3.83 16.25 -1.84
CA ARG A 50 -3.25 15.04 -2.47
C ARG A 50 -1.84 14.74 -1.94
N ARG A 51 -1.00 15.75 -1.76
CA ARG A 51 0.34 15.57 -1.18
C ARG A 51 0.27 15.06 0.26
N GLU A 52 -0.61 15.60 1.08
CA GLU A 52 -0.82 15.15 2.46
C GLU A 52 -1.27 13.69 2.53
N VAL A 53 -2.22 13.29 1.68
CA VAL A 53 -2.67 11.88 1.59
C VAL A 53 -1.51 10.96 1.22
N SER A 54 -0.72 11.29 0.21
CA SER A 54 0.44 10.48 -0.21
C SER A 54 1.51 10.40 0.88
N LEU A 55 1.82 11.53 1.54
CA LEU A 55 2.76 11.57 2.66
C LEU A 55 2.29 10.67 3.79
N ARG A 56 1.00 10.76 4.15
CA ARG A 56 0.45 9.97 5.24
C ARG A 56 0.44 8.47 4.94
N ALA A 57 0.08 8.09 3.72
CA ALA A 57 0.11 6.70 3.28
C ALA A 57 1.53 6.11 3.38
N ARG A 58 2.53 6.88 2.93
CA ARG A 58 3.94 6.49 3.02
C ARG A 58 4.43 6.36 4.46
N GLU A 59 4.09 7.28 5.35
CA GLU A 59 4.45 7.20 6.78
C GLU A 59 3.90 5.93 7.44
N VAL A 60 2.63 5.60 7.17
CA VAL A 60 1.99 4.40 7.70
C VAL A 60 2.71 3.15 7.19
N LEU A 61 3.01 3.09 5.89
CA LEU A 61 3.68 1.94 5.31
C LEU A 61 5.14 1.83 5.77
N ALA A 62 5.85 2.94 5.94
CA ALA A 62 7.20 2.96 6.50
C ALA A 62 7.23 2.44 7.94
N GLY A 63 6.25 2.83 8.78
CA GLY A 63 6.09 2.29 10.12
C GLY A 63 5.83 0.79 10.11
N PHE A 64 4.91 0.33 9.24
CA PHE A 64 4.63 -1.10 9.07
C PHE A 64 5.87 -1.90 8.64
N ILE A 65 6.63 -1.41 7.66
CA ILE A 65 7.88 -2.03 7.20
C ILE A 65 8.91 -2.09 8.34
N ALA A 66 9.11 -0.99 9.08
CA ALA A 66 10.06 -0.94 10.18
C ALA A 66 9.71 -1.95 11.30
N ASP A 67 8.42 -2.08 11.63
CA ASP A 67 7.94 -2.99 12.66
C ASP A 67 8.05 -4.47 12.24
N GLN A 68 7.78 -4.79 10.97
CA GLN A 68 7.74 -6.18 10.48
C GLN A 68 9.09 -6.70 9.96
N ALA A 69 9.91 -5.85 9.32
CA ALA A 69 11.19 -6.25 8.74
C ALA A 69 12.33 -6.34 9.77
N GLY A 70 12.15 -5.76 10.96
CA GLY A 70 13.18 -5.69 11.99
C GLY A 70 14.47 -5.04 11.48
N SER A 71 15.63 -5.64 11.78
CA SER A 71 16.95 -5.12 11.37
C SER A 71 17.34 -5.43 9.91
N ARG A 72 16.45 -6.07 9.13
CA ARG A 72 16.81 -6.65 7.83
C ARG A 72 16.74 -5.65 6.68
N ILE A 73 15.88 -4.64 6.80
CA ILE A 73 15.92 -3.46 5.93
C ILE A 73 16.70 -2.40 6.69
N PRO A 74 17.86 -1.95 6.16
CA PRO A 74 18.58 -0.83 6.74
C PRO A 74 17.66 0.39 6.87
N PRO A 75 17.72 1.17 7.98
CA PRO A 75 16.82 2.29 8.21
C PRO A 75 16.73 3.27 7.02
N GLU A 76 17.84 3.50 6.32
CA GLU A 76 17.93 4.35 5.14
C GLU A 76 17.16 3.84 3.92
N ARG A 77 16.76 2.56 3.91
CA ARG A 77 15.98 1.94 2.83
C ARG A 77 14.50 1.82 3.14
N VAL A 78 14.07 2.05 4.39
CA VAL A 78 12.65 1.92 4.79
C VAL A 78 11.79 2.91 4.03
N GLU A 79 12.14 4.20 4.06
CA GLU A 79 11.37 5.25 3.41
C GLU A 79 11.32 5.09 1.87
N PRO A 80 12.43 4.83 1.15
CA PRO A 80 12.38 4.53 -0.28
C PRO A 80 11.54 3.30 -0.63
N THR A 81 11.57 2.26 0.22
CA THR A 81 10.74 1.05 0.02
C THR A 81 9.26 1.37 0.21
N ALA A 82 8.92 2.16 1.23
CA ALA A 82 7.56 2.62 1.47
C ALA A 82 7.04 3.50 0.32
N GLU A 83 7.85 4.39 -0.22
CA GLU A 83 7.51 5.19 -1.41
C GLU A 83 7.20 4.30 -2.62
N LEU A 84 8.09 3.36 -2.94
CA LEU A 84 7.93 2.44 -4.06
C LEU A 84 6.62 1.64 -3.94
N LEU A 85 6.35 1.07 -2.77
CA LEU A 85 5.15 0.27 -2.54
C LEU A 85 3.88 1.12 -2.53
N THR A 86 3.89 2.31 -1.91
CA THR A 86 2.73 3.21 -1.89
C THR A 86 2.34 3.61 -3.32
N SER A 87 3.31 4.10 -4.10
CA SER A 87 3.10 4.54 -5.47
C SER A 87 2.74 3.37 -6.40
N GLY A 88 3.40 2.21 -6.23
CA GLY A 88 3.12 1.00 -7.01
C GLY A 88 1.72 0.42 -6.75
N LEU A 89 1.31 0.33 -5.48
CA LEU A 89 -0.02 -0.16 -5.10
C LEU A 89 -1.10 0.82 -5.59
N ALA A 90 -0.93 2.13 -5.38
CA ALA A 90 -1.89 3.12 -5.86
C ALA A 90 -2.07 3.07 -7.40
N GLY A 91 -0.97 2.91 -8.14
CA GLY A 91 -0.99 2.70 -9.59
C GLY A 91 -1.69 1.41 -10.00
N LEU A 92 -1.43 0.30 -9.30
CA LEU A 92 -2.11 -0.98 -9.55
C LEU A 92 -3.62 -0.89 -9.31
N ALA A 93 -4.04 -0.18 -8.26
CA ALA A 93 -5.45 0.09 -7.99
C ALA A 93 -6.11 0.92 -9.11
N LEU A 94 -5.45 1.98 -9.59
CA LEU A 94 -5.93 2.76 -10.74
C LEU A 94 -6.04 1.91 -12.01
N TRP A 95 -5.04 1.07 -12.27
CA TRP A 95 -5.07 0.14 -13.39
C TRP A 95 -6.26 -0.83 -13.28
N TRP A 96 -6.52 -1.37 -12.09
CA TRP A 96 -7.63 -2.31 -11.86
C TRP A 96 -9.02 -1.65 -11.92
N ILE A 97 -9.11 -0.34 -11.65
CA ILE A 97 -10.34 0.44 -11.90
C ILE A 97 -10.66 0.45 -13.40
N ASP A 98 -9.63 0.61 -14.25
CA ASP A 98 -9.80 0.63 -15.71
C ASP A 98 -9.99 -0.77 -16.33
N HIS A 99 -9.66 -1.84 -15.60
CA HIS A 99 -9.73 -3.24 -16.04
C HIS A 99 -10.65 -4.07 -15.12
N PRO A 100 -11.96 -3.74 -15.02
CA PRO A 100 -12.88 -4.38 -14.09
C PRO A 100 -13.12 -5.88 -14.37
N GLU A 101 -12.81 -6.35 -15.58
CA GLU A 101 -12.86 -7.76 -15.96
C GLU A 101 -11.79 -8.61 -15.25
N THR A 102 -10.72 -7.98 -14.76
CA THR A 102 -9.67 -8.68 -14.02
C THR A 102 -10.18 -9.04 -12.61
N PRO A 103 -10.17 -10.32 -12.21
CA PRO A 103 -10.62 -10.72 -10.88
C PRO A 103 -9.77 -10.09 -9.76
N LYS A 104 -10.41 -9.65 -8.67
CA LYS A 104 -9.73 -9.10 -7.48
C LYS A 104 -8.61 -10.02 -6.98
N SER A 105 -8.83 -11.33 -7.00
CA SER A 105 -7.84 -12.33 -6.55
C SER A 105 -6.52 -12.26 -7.29
N VAL A 106 -6.53 -11.97 -8.60
CA VAL A 106 -5.31 -11.81 -9.41
C VAL A 106 -4.54 -10.57 -8.97
N VAL A 107 -5.25 -9.46 -8.71
CA VAL A 107 -4.64 -8.20 -8.27
C VAL A 107 -4.04 -8.34 -6.87
N VAL A 108 -4.75 -9.01 -5.96
CA VAL A 108 -4.26 -9.35 -4.62
C VAL A 108 -2.99 -10.20 -4.72
N GLU A 109 -2.96 -11.21 -5.57
CA GLU A 109 -1.79 -12.08 -5.74
C GLU A 109 -0.55 -11.28 -6.18
N VAL A 110 -0.70 -10.40 -7.18
CA VAL A 110 0.37 -9.52 -7.64
C VAL A 110 0.85 -8.60 -6.51
N ALA A 111 -0.08 -7.93 -5.82
CA ALA A 111 0.23 -7.01 -4.73
C ALA A 111 0.97 -7.71 -3.57
N VAL A 112 0.53 -8.92 -3.17
CA VAL A 112 1.17 -9.73 -2.13
C VAL A 112 2.58 -10.11 -2.57
N ARG A 113 2.74 -10.66 -3.78
CA ARG A 113 4.05 -11.12 -4.27
C ARG A 113 5.08 -10.00 -4.33
N MET A 114 4.66 -8.79 -4.71
CA MET A 114 5.55 -7.63 -4.80
C MET A 114 5.88 -7.02 -3.44
N SER A 115 4.97 -7.11 -2.46
CA SER A 115 5.14 -6.47 -1.15
C SER A 115 5.76 -7.39 -0.09
N ALA A 116 5.61 -8.71 -0.22
CA ALA A 116 6.10 -9.67 0.77
C ALA A 116 7.60 -9.53 1.11
N PRO A 117 8.51 -9.28 0.15
CA PRO A 117 9.93 -9.10 0.47
C PRO A 117 10.22 -7.89 1.39
N ALA A 118 9.34 -6.89 1.40
CA ALA A 118 9.51 -5.69 2.21
C ALA A 118 9.05 -5.86 3.67
N VAL A 119 8.29 -6.91 3.98
CA VAL A 119 7.62 -7.09 5.29
C VAL A 119 7.90 -8.47 5.89
N GLY A 120 8.80 -9.23 5.27
CA GLY A 120 9.12 -10.61 5.62
C GLY A 120 10.22 -10.79 6.68
N ALA A 121 9.88 -11.61 7.67
CA ALA A 121 10.74 -12.23 8.67
C ALA A 121 11.54 -13.43 8.10
#